data_AF-A0A834UEQ7-F1
#
_entry.id   AF-A0A834UEQ7-F1
#
_cell.length_a   1.000
_cell.length_b   1.000
_cell.length_c   1.000
_cell.angle_alpha   90.00
_cell.angle_beta   90.00
_cell.angle_gamma   90.00
#
_symmetry.space_group_name_H-M   'P 1'
#
loop_
_entity.id
_entity.type
_entity.pdbx_description
1 polymer ?
#
loop_
_entity_poly.entity_id
_entity_poly.type
_entity_poly.pdbx_seq_one_letter_code
_entity_poly.pdbx_strand_id
1 'polypeptide(L)'
;MSSLFTSTTFIESSNSQKWIPQFFIDHYKVKAVCFKETLLICLKNEIVTHIGNCCISIESIGPQKHEFLINTKFCINIDDHFGGSKVVCSSTNKFNCLEEKRTEYVYHKGNFHEKTLFMGIQDNNYYIETTETYQHNKSRNCKNLTYPQKIELLSEGTNLLLMRYLTIINYDGTLTFQNIMIDGNVTICQYKCIPVKYMKLYENDIEVYTIERVIENQNGNVESMKTYLTPKGEILEHNWLTTSYILKNKSLENVNPMIEKLRIAIRNNCWTEDMEIFSKYLDKKCNEVTKFIEYLISHLEVKHLIADYTQTLLIVKPLHVVDFTIQYFKAFSIYPESQEFISMRQISKITIPTQERYANICDFYPLCTSCRMASISYN
;
A
#
# COMPACT_ATOMS: atom_id res chain seq x y z
N MET A 1 -59.67 6.39 6.43
CA MET A 1 -60.17 5.01 6.63
C MET A 1 -58.93 4.13 6.70
N SER A 2 -58.37 4.01 7.91
CA SER A 2 -58.48 2.86 8.83
C SER A 2 -57.28 1.92 8.60
N SER A 3 -56.43 1.57 9.56
CA SER A 3 -56.36 1.85 10.99
C SER A 3 -55.09 1.16 11.52
N LEU A 4 -54.48 1.75 12.56
CA LEU A 4 -53.84 1.07 13.69
C LEU A 4 -52.79 -0.02 13.37
N PHE A 5 -51.51 0.31 13.59
CA PHE A 5 -50.63 -0.60 14.32
C PHE A 5 -49.83 0.16 15.38
N THR A 6 -49.90 -0.45 16.55
CA THR A 6 -49.49 -0.04 17.88
C THR A 6 -47.99 0.18 18.03
N SER A 7 -47.65 1.30 18.67
CA SER A 7 -46.44 1.49 19.45
C SER A 7 -46.22 0.32 20.41
N THR A 8 -45.14 -0.44 20.22
CA THR A 8 -44.61 -1.35 21.23
C THR A 8 -43.16 -0.97 21.50
N THR A 9 -42.98 -0.33 22.64
CA THR A 9 -41.74 -0.28 23.39
C THR A 9 -41.27 -1.72 23.67
N PHE A 10 -40.06 -2.05 23.22
CA PHE A 10 -39.26 -3.13 23.79
C PHE A 10 -37.89 -2.55 24.15
N ILE A 11 -37.72 -2.23 25.43
CA ILE A 11 -36.42 -2.32 26.10
C ILE A 11 -36.52 -3.60 26.92
N GLU A 12 -35.77 -4.63 26.56
CA GLU A 12 -35.12 -5.52 27.52
C GLU A 12 -34.08 -6.41 26.83
N SER A 13 -32.84 -6.22 27.28
CA SER A 13 -31.73 -7.16 27.40
C SER A 13 -31.89 -8.56 26.80
N SER A 14 -31.06 -8.85 25.80
CA SER A 14 -30.46 -10.17 25.65
C SER A 14 -28.98 -10.05 25.25
N ASN A 15 -28.11 -10.35 26.23
CA ASN A 15 -26.72 -10.71 26.01
C ASN A 15 -26.63 -11.78 24.92
N SER A 16 -26.03 -11.47 23.76
CA SER A 16 -25.25 -12.40 22.91
C SER A 16 -24.84 -11.76 21.58
N GLN A 17 -24.01 -10.72 21.59
CA GLN A 17 -23.15 -10.48 20.43
C GLN A 17 -21.86 -11.24 20.65
N LYS A 18 -21.81 -12.38 19.95
CA LYS A 18 -20.81 -13.45 20.00
C LYS A 18 -19.41 -12.86 19.83
N TRP A 19 -18.66 -12.89 20.93
CA TRP A 19 -17.21 -12.77 20.92
C TRP A 19 -16.62 -13.78 19.91
N ILE A 20 -15.65 -13.27 19.15
CA ILE A 20 -14.90 -13.91 18.05
C ILE A 20 -14.52 -15.36 18.44
N PRO A 21 -14.56 -16.34 17.51
CA PRO A 21 -13.81 -17.58 17.70
C PRO A 21 -12.36 -17.22 18.04
N GLN A 22 -11.65 -18.01 18.88
CA GLN A 22 -10.23 -17.74 19.18
C GLN A 22 -9.36 -17.92 17.93
N PHE A 23 -9.43 -16.97 17.00
CA PHE A 23 -8.73 -17.00 15.73
C PHE A 23 -7.25 -16.80 15.98
N PHE A 24 -6.46 -17.68 15.38
CA PHE A 24 -5.04 -17.72 15.56
C PHE A 24 -4.38 -18.28 14.31
N ILE A 25 -3.46 -17.52 13.74
CA ILE A 25 -2.63 -17.99 12.63
C ILE A 25 -1.51 -18.83 13.20
N ASP A 26 -1.71 -20.16 13.19
CA ASP A 26 -0.66 -21.11 13.53
C ASP A 26 0.45 -21.15 12.48
N HIS A 27 1.58 -21.76 12.85
CA HIS A 27 2.78 -21.87 12.03
C HIS A 27 2.52 -22.50 10.64
N TYR A 28 1.54 -23.41 10.53
CA TYR A 28 1.24 -24.08 9.26
C TYR A 28 0.48 -23.16 8.29
N LYS A 29 -0.27 -22.19 8.82
CA LYS A 29 -1.06 -21.24 8.03
C LYS A 29 -0.29 -19.98 7.62
N VAL A 30 0.84 -19.66 8.27
CA VAL A 30 1.65 -18.47 7.98
C VAL A 30 1.95 -18.32 6.48
N LYS A 31 2.40 -19.39 5.82
CA LYS A 31 2.72 -19.34 4.38
C LYS A 31 1.48 -19.14 3.50
N ALA A 32 0.33 -19.65 3.92
CA ALA A 32 -0.92 -19.55 3.15
C ALA A 32 -1.55 -18.15 3.24
N VAL A 33 -1.37 -17.44 4.36
CA VAL A 33 -1.86 -16.06 4.53
C VAL A 33 -0.93 -15.00 3.91
N CYS A 34 0.34 -15.32 3.66
CA CYS A 34 1.28 -14.41 3.02
C CYS A 34 1.14 -14.48 1.49
N PHE A 35 0.97 -13.34 0.84
CA PHE A 35 0.82 -13.27 -0.62
C PHE A 35 1.23 -11.91 -1.17
N LYS A 36 1.41 -11.86 -2.50
CA LYS A 36 1.57 -10.62 -3.26
C LYS A 36 0.70 -10.68 -4.50
N GLU A 37 -0.22 -9.74 -4.62
CA GLU A 37 -1.23 -9.71 -5.68
C GLU A 37 -1.32 -8.30 -6.29
N THR A 38 -1.73 -8.26 -7.56
CA THR A 38 -2.04 -7.02 -8.26
C THR A 38 -3.38 -7.19 -8.97
N LEU A 39 -4.34 -6.36 -8.59
CA LEU A 39 -5.69 -6.33 -9.13
C LEU A 39 -5.85 -5.11 -10.05
N LEU A 40 -6.61 -5.29 -11.11
CA LEU A 40 -7.00 -4.22 -12.03
C LEU A 40 -8.24 -3.53 -11.47
N ILE A 41 -8.29 -2.20 -11.59
CA ILE A 41 -9.49 -1.42 -11.30
C ILE A 41 -10.21 -1.18 -12.62
N CYS A 42 -11.46 -1.60 -12.71
CA CYS A 42 -12.29 -1.46 -13.91
C CYS A 42 -13.63 -0.79 -13.59
N LEU A 43 -14.20 -0.03 -14.53
CA LEU A 43 -15.58 0.46 -14.42
C LEU A 43 -16.58 -0.70 -14.52
N LYS A 44 -17.68 -0.63 -13.75
CA LYS A 44 -18.71 -1.69 -13.69
C LYS A 44 -19.49 -1.86 -15.00
N ASN A 45 -19.73 -0.75 -15.70
CA ASN A 45 -20.63 -0.69 -16.85
C ASN A 45 -19.90 -0.80 -18.19
N GLU A 46 -18.57 -0.90 -18.16
CA GLU A 46 -17.74 -0.93 -19.35
C GLU A 46 -16.87 -2.19 -19.34
N ILE A 47 -16.88 -2.92 -20.46
CA ILE A 47 -16.28 -4.25 -20.54
C ILE A 47 -14.76 -4.18 -20.34
N VAL A 48 -14.11 -3.06 -20.72
CA VAL A 48 -12.64 -2.93 -20.71
C VAL A 48 -12.17 -1.47 -20.56
N THR A 49 -12.50 -0.79 -19.47
CA THR A 49 -11.79 0.45 -19.09
C THR A 49 -11.03 0.21 -17.81
N HIS A 50 -9.78 -0.23 -17.99
CA HIS A 50 -8.78 -0.26 -16.93
C HIS A 50 -8.44 1.18 -16.56
N ILE A 51 -8.73 1.54 -15.30
CA ILE A 51 -8.60 2.91 -14.78
C ILE A 51 -7.59 3.00 -13.64
N GLY A 52 -6.95 1.88 -13.27
CA GLY A 52 -5.99 1.88 -12.18
C GLY A 52 -5.62 0.50 -11.66
N ASN A 53 -4.79 0.45 -10.62
CA ASN A 53 -4.29 -0.79 -10.06
C ASN A 53 -4.37 -0.78 -8.53
N CYS A 54 -4.59 -1.96 -7.96
CA CYS A 54 -4.47 -2.23 -6.54
C CYS A 54 -3.39 -3.29 -6.31
N CYS A 55 -2.33 -2.95 -5.59
CA CYS A 55 -1.26 -3.87 -5.19
C CYS A 55 -1.44 -4.22 -3.72
N ILE A 56 -1.41 -5.51 -3.38
CA ILE A 56 -1.49 -6.00 -2.00
C ILE A 56 -0.30 -6.91 -1.75
N SER A 57 0.37 -6.74 -0.61
CA SER A 57 1.39 -7.66 -0.14
C SER A 57 1.25 -7.90 1.36
N ILE A 58 1.29 -9.18 1.75
CA ILE A 58 1.32 -9.63 3.14
C ILE A 58 2.55 -10.51 3.32
N GLU A 59 3.41 -10.14 4.24
CA GLU A 59 4.67 -10.84 4.53
C GLU A 59 4.78 -11.11 6.03
N SER A 60 5.25 -12.30 6.42
CA SER A 60 5.57 -12.60 7.81
C SER A 60 6.87 -11.91 8.21
N ILE A 61 6.88 -11.19 9.34
CA ILE A 61 8.03 -10.46 9.85
C ILE A 61 8.44 -10.96 11.25
N GLY A 62 9.60 -10.51 11.70
CA GLY A 62 10.16 -10.84 13.02
C GLY A 62 10.82 -12.22 13.09
N PRO A 63 11.62 -12.47 14.15
CA PRO A 63 12.41 -13.69 14.29
C PRO A 63 11.55 -14.95 14.43
N GLN A 64 10.37 -14.82 15.04
CA GLN A 64 9.43 -15.93 15.24
C GLN A 64 8.37 -16.05 14.14
N LYS A 65 8.32 -15.12 13.17
CA LYS A 65 7.31 -15.08 12.10
C LYS A 65 5.85 -15.12 12.60
N HIS A 66 5.61 -14.53 13.76
CA HIS A 66 4.28 -14.40 14.38
C HIS A 66 3.61 -13.05 14.11
N GLU A 67 4.32 -12.18 13.39
CA GLU A 67 3.86 -10.84 13.02
C GLU A 67 3.81 -10.75 11.49
N PHE A 68 2.97 -9.84 11.00
CA PHE A 68 2.72 -9.66 9.58
C PHE A 68 2.86 -8.19 9.21
N LEU A 69 3.54 -7.92 8.10
CA LEU A 69 3.57 -6.64 7.43
C LEU A 69 2.59 -6.69 6.25
N ILE A 70 1.59 -5.82 6.29
CA ILE A 70 0.59 -5.65 5.25
C ILE A 70 0.85 -4.32 4.56
N ASN A 71 0.96 -4.34 3.23
CA ASN A 71 1.08 -3.14 2.42
C ASN A 71 0.10 -3.21 1.24
N THR A 72 -0.74 -2.19 1.15
CA THR A 72 -1.74 -2.06 0.10
C THR A 72 -1.60 -0.69 -0.54
N LYS A 73 -1.61 -0.67 -1.88
CA LYS A 73 -1.60 0.56 -2.66
C LYS A 73 -2.66 0.48 -3.74
N PHE A 74 -3.59 1.41 -3.69
CA PHE A 74 -4.67 1.61 -4.66
C PHE A 74 -4.44 2.96 -5.35
N CYS A 75 -4.45 2.98 -6.69
CA CYS A 75 -4.38 4.21 -7.47
C CYS A 75 -5.34 4.14 -8.65
N ILE A 76 -6.12 5.19 -8.85
CA ILE A 76 -7.16 5.30 -9.88
C ILE A 76 -7.04 6.64 -10.61
N ASN A 77 -7.37 6.65 -11.89
CA ASN A 77 -7.48 7.86 -12.70
C ASN A 77 -8.76 7.80 -13.53
N ILE A 78 -9.69 8.72 -13.27
CA ILE A 78 -10.96 8.87 -14.01
C ILE A 78 -11.15 10.36 -14.30
N ASP A 79 -11.31 10.77 -15.56
CA ASP A 79 -11.69 12.14 -15.94
C ASP A 79 -10.90 13.24 -15.21
N ASP A 80 -9.56 13.16 -15.23
CA ASP A 80 -8.65 14.06 -14.52
C ASP A 80 -8.80 14.10 -12.98
N HIS A 81 -9.44 13.08 -12.41
CA HIS A 81 -9.42 12.78 -10.98
C HIS A 81 -8.42 11.67 -10.73
N PHE A 82 -7.22 12.05 -10.29
CA PHE A 82 -6.22 11.10 -9.84
C PHE A 82 -6.39 10.86 -8.34
N GLY A 83 -6.82 9.67 -7.97
CA GLY A 83 -7.07 9.29 -6.58
C GLY A 83 -6.22 8.10 -6.15
N GLY A 84 -6.06 7.93 -4.85
CA GLY A 84 -5.43 6.73 -4.33
C GLY A 84 -5.59 6.54 -2.84
N SER A 85 -5.29 5.32 -2.42
CA SER A 85 -5.20 4.94 -1.02
C SER A 85 -3.95 4.09 -0.80
N LYS A 86 -3.27 4.28 0.32
CA LYS A 86 -2.14 3.47 0.75
C LYS A 86 -2.34 3.08 2.20
N VAL A 87 -2.17 1.80 2.50
CA VAL A 87 -2.20 1.26 3.86
C VAL A 87 -0.90 0.51 4.10
N VAL A 88 -0.20 0.83 5.17
CA VAL A 88 0.93 0.06 5.70
C VAL A 88 0.59 -0.30 7.13
N CYS A 89 0.52 -1.58 7.44
CA CYS A 89 0.04 -2.08 8.72
C CYS A 89 0.93 -3.21 9.21
N SER A 90 1.20 -3.25 10.51
CA SER A 90 1.77 -4.39 11.21
C SER A 90 0.73 -5.01 12.12
N SER A 91 0.65 -6.35 12.12
CA SER A 91 -0.37 -7.10 12.86
C SER A 91 0.19 -8.38 13.45
N THR A 92 -0.39 -8.83 14.55
CA THR A 92 -0.05 -10.11 15.20
C THR A 92 -0.81 -11.29 14.58
N ASN A 93 -0.38 -12.51 14.86
CA ASN A 93 -1.11 -13.74 14.51
C ASN A 93 -2.49 -13.91 15.18
N LYS A 94 -2.88 -12.98 16.05
CA LYS A 94 -4.21 -12.87 16.66
C LYS A 94 -5.03 -11.70 16.10
N PHE A 95 -4.60 -11.10 14.99
CA PHE A 95 -5.29 -9.98 14.35
C PHE A 95 -5.35 -8.72 15.23
N ASN A 96 -4.41 -8.55 16.16
CA ASN A 96 -4.21 -7.26 16.82
C ASN A 96 -3.30 -6.40 15.94
N CYS A 97 -3.76 -5.20 15.58
CA CYS A 97 -2.93 -4.22 14.92
C CYS A 97 -1.90 -3.66 15.90
N LEU A 98 -0.63 -3.61 15.50
CA LEU A 98 0.45 -3.02 16.29
C LEU A 98 0.66 -1.56 15.87
N GLU A 99 0.68 -1.32 14.56
CA GLU A 99 0.83 -0.01 13.95
C GLU A 99 0.16 0.00 12.56
N GLU A 100 -0.53 1.07 12.20
CA GLU A 100 -1.07 1.29 10.86
C GLU A 100 -0.91 2.74 10.43
N LYS A 101 -0.45 2.93 9.19
CA LYS A 101 -0.51 4.22 8.48
C LYS A 101 -1.38 4.06 7.23
N ARG A 102 -2.48 4.80 7.20
CA ARG A 102 -3.38 4.93 6.05
C ARG A 102 -3.26 6.33 5.45
N THR A 103 -3.23 6.42 4.14
CA THR A 103 -3.21 7.68 3.39
C THR A 103 -4.22 7.58 2.26
N GLU A 104 -5.11 8.55 2.15
CA GLU A 104 -6.04 8.70 1.05
C GLU A 104 -5.85 10.07 0.43
N TYR A 105 -5.77 10.13 -0.89
CA TYR A 105 -5.55 11.38 -1.59
C TYR A 105 -6.40 11.45 -2.86
N VAL A 106 -6.78 12.67 -3.21
CA VAL A 106 -7.42 13.01 -4.47
C VAL A 106 -6.77 14.27 -5.02
N TYR A 107 -6.44 14.21 -6.30
CA TYR A 107 -5.97 15.32 -7.09
C TYR A 107 -6.97 15.58 -8.21
N HIS A 108 -7.53 16.79 -8.25
CA HIS A 108 -8.47 17.22 -9.28
C HIS A 108 -8.25 18.67 -9.68
N LYS A 109 -7.98 18.92 -10.98
CA LYS A 109 -7.83 20.27 -11.56
C LYS A 109 -6.90 21.19 -10.74
N GLY A 110 -5.74 20.69 -10.35
CA GLY A 110 -4.77 21.47 -9.57
C GLY A 110 -5.04 21.52 -8.06
N ASN A 111 -6.13 20.93 -7.57
CA ASN A 111 -6.43 20.83 -6.14
C ASN A 111 -6.01 19.46 -5.61
N PHE A 112 -5.06 19.45 -4.67
CA PHE A 112 -4.71 18.27 -3.90
C PHE A 112 -5.38 18.29 -2.51
N HIS A 113 -6.03 17.18 -2.17
CA HIS A 113 -6.57 16.89 -0.85
C HIS A 113 -6.05 15.54 -0.38
N GLU A 114 -5.48 15.52 0.83
CA GLU A 114 -4.96 14.30 1.45
C GLU A 114 -5.47 14.16 2.87
N LYS A 115 -5.85 12.94 3.23
CA LYS A 115 -6.11 12.52 4.60
C LYS A 115 -5.13 11.42 4.97
N THR A 116 -4.55 11.51 6.15
CA THR A 116 -3.71 10.46 6.71
C THR A 116 -4.20 10.08 8.09
N LEU A 117 -4.21 8.79 8.38
CA LEU A 117 -4.43 8.25 9.70
C LEU A 117 -3.20 7.44 10.09
N PHE A 118 -2.65 7.74 11.26
CA PHE A 118 -1.69 6.90 11.95
C PHE A 118 -2.37 6.30 13.17
N MET A 119 -2.17 5.01 13.39
CA MET A 119 -2.63 4.28 14.57
C MET A 119 -1.46 3.48 15.13
N GLY A 120 -1.22 3.56 16.43
CA GLY A 120 -0.19 2.79 17.12
C GLY A 120 -0.61 2.46 18.55
N ILE A 121 0.13 1.56 19.20
CA ILE A 121 -0.12 1.22 20.60
C ILE A 121 0.76 2.07 21.52
N GLN A 122 0.15 2.74 22.48
CA GLN A 122 0.82 3.46 23.57
C GLN A 122 0.08 3.24 24.88
N ASP A 123 0.78 2.83 25.95
CA ASP A 123 0.22 2.65 27.29
C ASP A 123 -1.08 1.79 27.34
N ASN A 124 -1.09 0.66 26.64
CA ASN A 124 -2.25 -0.25 26.48
C ASN A 124 -3.49 0.38 25.79
N ASN A 125 -3.31 1.49 25.09
CA ASN A 125 -4.35 2.12 24.28
C ASN A 125 -3.88 2.27 22.83
N TYR A 126 -4.83 2.32 21.91
CA TYR A 126 -4.56 2.81 20.57
C TYR A 126 -4.48 4.33 20.60
N TYR A 127 -3.34 4.86 20.18
CA TYR A 127 -3.15 6.26 19.84
C TYR A 127 -3.41 6.44 18.34
N ILE A 128 -4.32 7.35 18.00
CA ILE A 128 -4.65 7.68 16.61
C ILE A 128 -4.38 9.15 16.36
N GLU A 129 -3.59 9.43 15.32
CA GLU A 129 -3.37 10.75 14.77
C GLU A 129 -4.02 10.82 13.39
N THR A 130 -4.97 11.72 13.19
CA THR A 130 -5.48 12.03 11.86
C THR A 130 -5.00 13.40 11.41
N THR A 131 -4.49 13.47 10.18
CA THR A 131 -4.07 14.71 9.52
C THR A 131 -4.85 14.88 8.22
N GLU A 132 -5.36 16.08 7.98
CA GLU A 132 -5.99 16.47 6.73
C GLU A 132 -5.29 17.69 6.14
N THR A 133 -4.92 17.61 4.86
CA THR A 133 -4.12 18.62 4.15
C THR A 133 -4.83 19.07 2.87
N TYR A 134 -4.95 20.38 2.69
CA TYR A 134 -5.51 21.02 1.50
C TYR A 134 -4.49 21.96 0.86
N GLN A 135 -4.21 21.78 -0.44
CA GLN A 135 -3.18 22.56 -1.16
C GLN A 135 -3.45 24.07 -1.17
N HIS A 136 -4.71 24.50 -1.31
CA HIS A 136 -5.05 25.92 -1.43
C HIS A 136 -5.03 26.69 -0.11
N ASN A 137 -5.12 26.02 1.05
CA ASN A 137 -5.25 26.69 2.35
C ASN A 137 -4.10 26.41 3.34
N LYS A 138 -3.12 25.55 3.01
CA LYS A 138 -2.06 25.09 3.94
C LYS A 138 -2.58 24.74 5.34
N SER A 139 -3.87 24.37 5.46
CA SER A 139 -4.50 24.07 6.72
C SER A 139 -4.25 22.60 7.01
N ARG A 140 -3.45 22.33 8.04
CA ARG A 140 -3.26 21.00 8.60
C ARG A 140 -4.16 20.87 9.81
N ASN A 141 -5.21 20.05 9.71
CA ASN A 141 -6.02 19.69 10.87
C ASN A 141 -5.48 18.41 11.48
N CYS A 142 -5.08 18.46 12.74
CA CYS A 142 -4.58 17.29 13.47
C CYS A 142 -5.55 16.94 14.61
N LYS A 143 -5.94 15.67 14.73
CA LYS A 143 -6.71 15.17 15.88
C LYS A 143 -5.99 13.97 16.47
N ASN A 144 -5.81 14.01 17.79
CA ASN A 144 -5.26 12.90 18.57
C ASN A 144 -6.40 12.25 19.34
N LEU A 145 -6.57 10.94 19.18
CA LEU A 145 -7.61 10.15 19.82
C LEU A 145 -6.97 8.97 20.55
N THR A 146 -7.55 8.59 21.68
CA THR A 146 -7.08 7.47 22.50
C THR A 146 -8.22 6.49 22.73
N TYR A 147 -8.00 5.23 22.39
CA TYR A 147 -9.00 4.17 22.53
C TYR A 147 -8.44 3.00 23.34
N PRO A 148 -9.20 2.42 24.29
CA PRO A 148 -8.78 1.22 25.00
C PRO A 148 -8.49 0.06 24.05
N GLN A 149 -7.36 -0.65 24.23
CA GLN A 149 -7.04 -1.84 23.44
C GLN A 149 -8.04 -3.00 23.65
N LYS A 150 -8.86 -2.93 24.71
CA LYS A 150 -9.97 -3.87 24.97
C LYS A 150 -11.11 -3.75 23.95
N ILE A 151 -11.07 -2.77 23.07
CA ILE A 151 -12.02 -2.63 21.97
C ILE A 151 -11.66 -3.66 20.89
N GLU A 152 -12.67 -4.35 20.37
CA GLU A 152 -12.58 -5.28 19.23
C GLU A 152 -12.34 -4.53 17.91
N LEU A 153 -11.25 -3.77 17.88
CA LEU A 153 -10.88 -2.88 16.78
C LEU A 153 -10.11 -3.67 15.72
N LEU A 154 -10.67 -3.72 14.52
CA LEU A 154 -10.02 -4.27 13.33
C LEU A 154 -9.61 -3.11 12.42
N SER A 155 -8.31 -2.99 12.15
CA SER A 155 -7.78 -1.99 11.22
C SER A 155 -7.97 -2.43 9.77
N GLU A 156 -7.87 -1.51 8.79
CA GLU A 156 -8.06 -1.86 7.38
C GLU A 156 -6.96 -2.80 6.86
N GLY A 157 -5.72 -2.63 7.32
CA GLY A 157 -4.62 -3.53 7.00
C GLY A 157 -4.82 -4.91 7.61
N THR A 158 -5.27 -4.98 8.87
CA THR A 158 -5.54 -6.25 9.55
C THR A 158 -6.76 -6.96 8.96
N ASN A 159 -7.75 -6.21 8.46
CA ASN A 159 -8.89 -6.77 7.75
C ASN A 159 -8.47 -7.60 6.51
N LEU A 160 -7.48 -7.15 5.74
CA LEU A 160 -6.95 -7.94 4.60
C LEU A 160 -6.36 -9.28 5.04
N LEU A 161 -5.64 -9.29 6.17
CA LEU A 161 -5.11 -10.52 6.77
C LEU A 161 -6.24 -11.44 7.25
N LEU A 162 -7.26 -10.87 7.90
CA LEU A 162 -8.44 -11.59 8.38
C LEU A 162 -9.21 -12.25 7.23
N MET A 163 -9.53 -11.50 6.17
CA MET A 163 -10.25 -12.04 5.01
C MET A 163 -9.52 -13.25 4.42
N ARG A 164 -8.19 -13.18 4.29
CA ARG A 164 -7.38 -14.29 3.79
C ARG A 164 -7.45 -15.50 4.71
N TYR A 165 -7.33 -15.28 6.02
CA TYR A 165 -7.42 -16.34 7.01
C TYR A 165 -8.79 -17.03 7.02
N LEU A 166 -9.88 -16.26 6.99
CA LEU A 166 -11.26 -16.79 6.97
C LEU A 166 -11.50 -17.70 5.76
N THR A 167 -10.96 -17.35 4.60
CA THR A 167 -11.01 -18.20 3.41
C THR A 167 -10.23 -19.49 3.58
N ILE A 168 -9.02 -19.45 4.13
CA ILE A 168 -8.17 -20.63 4.35
C ILE A 168 -8.82 -21.64 5.28
N ILE A 169 -9.51 -21.17 6.32
CA ILE A 169 -10.26 -22.05 7.24
C ILE A 169 -11.68 -22.36 6.75
N ASN A 170 -12.07 -21.84 5.57
CA ASN A 170 -13.40 -21.95 4.99
C ASN A 170 -14.51 -21.61 5.99
N TYR A 171 -14.35 -20.49 6.72
CA TYR A 171 -15.28 -20.09 7.79
C TYR A 171 -16.69 -19.82 7.23
N ASP A 172 -17.72 -20.28 7.93
CA ASP A 172 -19.12 -20.04 7.61
C ASP A 172 -19.80 -19.34 8.79
N GLY A 173 -20.40 -18.18 8.54
CA GLY A 173 -21.13 -17.43 9.57
C GLY A 173 -20.97 -15.92 9.48
N THR A 174 -21.33 -15.24 10.56
CA THR A 174 -21.27 -13.79 10.68
C THR A 174 -20.31 -13.36 11.79
N LEU A 175 -19.60 -12.25 11.55
CA LEU A 175 -18.67 -11.64 12.50
C LEU A 175 -18.97 -10.14 12.59
N THR A 176 -18.73 -9.53 13.74
CA THR A 176 -18.88 -8.10 13.95
C THR A 176 -17.61 -7.57 14.60
N PHE A 177 -17.11 -6.45 14.09
CA PHE A 177 -15.93 -5.77 14.63
C PHE A 177 -16.18 -4.27 14.68
N GLN A 178 -15.44 -3.57 15.52
CA GLN A 178 -15.29 -2.13 15.37
C GLN A 178 -14.20 -1.85 14.32
N ASN A 179 -14.38 -0.82 13.51
CA ASN A 179 -13.44 -0.39 12.48
C ASN A 179 -13.12 1.09 12.68
N ILE A 180 -11.92 1.52 12.28
CA ILE A 180 -11.57 2.94 12.28
C ILE A 180 -11.56 3.51 10.86
N MET A 181 -12.33 4.56 10.67
CA MET A 181 -12.43 5.30 9.41
C MET A 181 -11.25 6.27 9.26
N ILE A 182 -10.98 6.73 8.03
CA ILE A 182 -9.83 7.62 7.72
C ILE A 182 -9.84 8.94 8.51
N ASP A 183 -11.01 9.37 8.97
CA ASP A 183 -11.20 10.57 9.79
C ASP A 183 -10.99 10.32 11.30
N GLY A 184 -10.72 9.06 11.69
CA GLY A 184 -10.50 8.62 13.07
C GLY A 184 -11.77 8.16 13.78
N ASN A 185 -12.93 8.23 13.12
CA ASN A 185 -14.18 7.80 13.71
C ASN A 185 -14.26 6.27 13.78
N VAL A 186 -14.70 5.76 14.92
CA VAL A 186 -14.96 4.33 15.10
C VAL A 186 -16.38 4.01 14.67
N THR A 187 -16.52 2.98 13.83
CA THR A 187 -17.78 2.48 13.28
C THR A 187 -17.92 0.98 13.52
N ILE A 188 -19.13 0.44 13.35
CA ILE A 188 -19.37 -1.00 13.42
C ILE A 188 -19.32 -1.58 12.01
N CYS A 189 -18.62 -2.70 11.89
CA CYS A 189 -18.47 -3.44 10.65
C CYS A 189 -18.98 -4.87 10.83
N GLN A 190 -19.91 -5.28 9.98
CA GLN A 190 -20.47 -6.63 9.96
C GLN A 190 -19.93 -7.40 8.75
N TYR A 191 -19.59 -8.66 8.98
CA TYR A 191 -19.12 -9.59 7.97
C TYR A 191 -20.09 -10.75 7.89
N LYS A 192 -20.40 -11.16 6.67
CA LYS A 192 -21.09 -12.41 6.39
C LYS A 192 -20.23 -13.22 5.43
N CYS A 193 -19.78 -14.35 5.94
CA CYS A 193 -18.86 -15.27 5.29
C CYS A 193 -19.65 -16.45 4.76
N ILE A 194 -19.54 -16.71 3.46
CA ILE A 194 -20.21 -17.83 2.79
C ILE A 194 -19.10 -18.80 2.36
N PRO A 195 -19.14 -20.06 2.81
CA PRO A 195 -18.12 -21.05 2.51
C PRO A 195 -18.03 -21.33 1.01
N VAL A 196 -16.93 -21.94 0.60
CA VAL A 196 -16.62 -22.24 -0.80
C VAL A 196 -17.80 -22.92 -1.49
N LYS A 197 -18.24 -22.32 -2.61
CA LYS A 197 -19.27 -22.86 -3.49
C LYS A 197 -18.82 -22.74 -4.94
N TYR A 198 -19.24 -23.70 -5.76
CA TYR A 198 -19.13 -23.57 -7.20
C TYR A 198 -20.12 -22.51 -7.68
N MET A 199 -19.61 -21.51 -8.39
CA MET A 199 -20.45 -20.51 -9.03
C MET A 199 -19.83 -20.06 -10.34
N LYS A 200 -20.70 -19.62 -11.25
CA LYS A 200 -20.27 -18.99 -12.48
C LYS A 200 -19.88 -17.54 -12.19
N LEU A 201 -18.59 -17.25 -12.24
CA LEU A 201 -18.05 -15.90 -12.16
C LEU A 201 -17.56 -15.51 -13.56
N TYR A 202 -18.24 -14.56 -14.19
CA TYR A 202 -18.08 -14.26 -15.62
C TYR A 202 -18.41 -15.49 -16.49
N GLU A 203 -17.46 -15.94 -17.31
CA GLU A 203 -17.60 -17.11 -18.17
C GLU A 203 -17.03 -18.39 -17.55
N ASN A 204 -16.40 -18.29 -16.38
CA ASN A 204 -15.70 -19.40 -15.74
C ASN A 204 -16.51 -19.99 -14.59
N ASP A 205 -16.62 -21.31 -14.55
CA ASP A 205 -17.12 -22.05 -13.40
C ASP A 205 -15.96 -22.28 -12.43
N ILE A 206 -16.00 -21.62 -11.28
CA ILE A 206 -14.91 -21.65 -10.30
C ILE A 206 -15.45 -21.82 -8.88
N GLU A 207 -14.61 -22.39 -8.02
CA GLU A 207 -14.85 -22.43 -6.57
C GLU A 207 -14.58 -21.05 -5.98
N VAL A 208 -15.58 -20.50 -5.28
CA VAL A 208 -15.52 -19.15 -4.72
C VAL A 208 -15.92 -19.15 -3.25
N TYR A 209 -15.08 -18.56 -2.42
CA TYR A 209 -15.41 -18.12 -1.06
C TYR A 209 -15.87 -16.67 -1.11
N THR A 210 -16.95 -16.33 -0.40
CA THR A 210 -17.55 -14.99 -0.47
C THR A 210 -17.57 -14.31 0.88
N ILE A 211 -17.10 -13.07 0.93
CA ILE A 211 -17.19 -12.19 2.10
C ILE A 211 -18.04 -10.98 1.73
N GLU A 212 -19.17 -10.82 2.40
CA GLU A 212 -20.00 -9.61 2.38
C GLU A 212 -19.63 -8.77 3.61
N ARG A 213 -19.21 -7.51 3.41
CA ARG A 213 -18.85 -6.56 4.46
C ARG A 213 -19.80 -5.37 4.43
N VAL A 214 -20.32 -4.98 5.58
CA VAL A 214 -21.21 -3.81 5.73
C VAL A 214 -20.63 -2.90 6.82
N ILE A 215 -20.41 -1.64 6.49
CA ILE A 215 -19.96 -0.59 7.41
C ILE A 215 -21.10 0.39 7.62
N GLU A 216 -21.48 0.59 8.89
CA GLU A 216 -22.47 1.60 9.28
C GLU A 216 -21.74 2.86 9.75
N ASN A 217 -21.77 3.92 8.94
CA ASN A 217 -21.16 5.19 9.28
C ASN A 217 -22.02 5.96 10.29
N GLN A 218 -21.40 6.82 11.11
CA GLN A 218 -22.09 7.62 12.13
C GLN A 218 -23.19 8.53 11.57
N ASN A 219 -23.10 8.88 10.28
CA ASN A 219 -24.08 9.72 9.58
C ASN A 219 -25.30 8.93 9.09
N GLY A 220 -25.40 7.62 9.40
CA GLY A 220 -26.46 6.73 8.93
C GLY A 220 -26.23 6.16 7.52
N ASN A 221 -25.13 6.55 6.84
CA ASN A 221 -24.75 5.98 5.55
C ASN A 221 -24.23 4.55 5.74
N VAL A 222 -24.72 3.64 4.90
CA VAL A 222 -24.29 2.24 4.91
C VAL A 222 -23.45 1.96 3.66
N GLU A 223 -22.22 1.53 3.86
CA GLU A 223 -21.34 1.07 2.79
C GLU A 223 -21.27 -0.45 2.78
N SER A 224 -21.63 -1.04 1.64
CA SER A 224 -21.64 -2.49 1.45
C SER A 224 -20.61 -2.88 0.41
N MET A 225 -19.80 -3.89 0.73
CA MET A 225 -18.80 -4.46 -0.16
C MET A 225 -18.96 -5.97 -0.25
N LYS A 226 -18.59 -6.52 -1.40
CA LYS A 226 -18.56 -7.95 -1.65
C LYS A 226 -17.22 -8.36 -2.23
N THR A 227 -16.59 -9.35 -1.62
CA THR A 227 -15.31 -9.89 -2.05
C THR A 227 -15.45 -11.36 -2.40
N TYR A 228 -15.00 -11.73 -3.59
CA TYR A 228 -14.89 -13.10 -4.05
C TYR A 228 -13.43 -13.53 -3.98
N LEU A 229 -13.16 -14.68 -3.36
CA LEU A 229 -11.82 -15.22 -3.20
C LEU A 229 -11.75 -16.68 -3.66
N THR A 230 -10.61 -17.12 -4.17
CA THR A 230 -10.36 -18.55 -4.41
C THR A 230 -10.28 -19.31 -3.08
N PRO A 231 -10.37 -20.66 -3.05
CA PRO A 231 -10.12 -21.44 -1.84
C PRO A 231 -8.71 -21.25 -1.26
N LYS A 232 -7.76 -20.76 -2.06
CA LYS A 232 -6.41 -20.40 -1.62
C LYS A 232 -6.33 -18.98 -1.02
N GLY A 233 -7.43 -18.23 -1.11
CA GLY A 233 -7.61 -16.87 -0.60
C GLY A 233 -7.25 -15.75 -1.57
N GLU A 234 -6.95 -16.05 -2.84
CA GLU A 234 -6.59 -15.04 -3.84
C GLU A 234 -7.83 -14.23 -4.20
N ILE A 235 -7.72 -12.90 -4.24
CA ILE A 235 -8.87 -12.04 -4.56
C ILE A 235 -9.18 -12.20 -6.05
N LEU A 236 -10.40 -12.62 -6.33
CA LEU A 236 -10.96 -12.75 -7.67
C LEU A 236 -11.60 -11.42 -8.11
N GLU A 237 -12.47 -10.91 -7.26
CA GLU A 237 -13.13 -9.62 -7.46
C GLU A 237 -13.47 -8.99 -6.10
N HIS A 238 -13.37 -7.66 -6.03
CA HIS A 238 -13.83 -6.88 -4.91
C HIS A 238 -14.71 -5.73 -5.41
N ASN A 239 -15.93 -5.63 -4.89
CA ASN A 239 -16.96 -4.73 -5.37
C ASN A 239 -17.53 -3.90 -4.21
N TRP A 240 -17.27 -2.60 -4.23
CA TRP A 240 -18.00 -1.62 -3.42
C TRP A 240 -19.31 -1.30 -4.12
N LEU A 241 -20.44 -1.71 -3.54
CA LEU A 241 -21.75 -1.63 -4.21
C LEU A 241 -22.15 -0.19 -4.56
N THR A 242 -21.66 0.79 -3.81
CA THR A 242 -21.95 2.22 -3.97
C THR A 242 -21.09 2.92 -5.02
N THR A 243 -19.98 2.31 -5.48
CA THR A 243 -19.05 2.95 -6.42
C THR A 243 -19.28 2.48 -7.87
N SER A 244 -18.72 3.21 -8.84
CA SER A 244 -18.79 2.87 -10.27
C SER A 244 -17.71 1.88 -10.73
N TYR A 245 -16.80 1.47 -9.86
CA TYR A 245 -15.66 0.60 -10.20
C TYR A 245 -15.59 -0.66 -9.33
N ILE A 246 -14.79 -1.63 -9.79
CA ILE A 246 -14.53 -2.91 -9.13
C ILE A 246 -13.06 -3.29 -9.28
N LEU A 247 -12.52 -4.01 -8.30
CA LEU A 247 -11.22 -4.67 -8.44
C LEU A 247 -11.42 -6.04 -9.07
N LYS A 248 -10.59 -6.40 -10.04
CA LYS A 248 -10.59 -7.71 -10.68
C LYS A 248 -9.19 -8.30 -10.74
N ASN A 249 -9.10 -9.61 -10.58
CA ASN A 249 -7.87 -10.34 -10.87
C ASN A 249 -7.65 -10.40 -12.39
N LYS A 250 -6.45 -10.06 -12.84
CA LYS A 250 -6.05 -10.14 -14.26
C LYS A 250 -6.16 -11.56 -14.84
N SER A 251 -6.15 -12.58 -14.00
CA SER A 251 -6.28 -13.98 -14.42
C SER A 251 -7.72 -14.37 -14.79
N LEU A 252 -8.70 -13.54 -14.46
CA LEU A 252 -10.12 -13.76 -14.81
C LEU A 252 -10.53 -13.13 -16.14
N GLU A 253 -9.69 -12.27 -16.72
CA GLU A 253 -9.87 -11.89 -18.12
C GLU A 253 -9.65 -13.15 -18.97
N ASN A 254 -10.43 -13.34 -20.04
CA ASN A 254 -10.18 -14.39 -21.02
C ASN A 254 -8.82 -14.12 -21.69
N VAL A 255 -7.77 -14.60 -21.06
CA VAL A 255 -6.41 -14.52 -21.57
C VAL A 255 -6.34 -15.53 -22.69
N ASN A 256 -6.07 -15.03 -23.91
CA ASN A 256 -5.77 -15.89 -25.05
C ASN A 256 -4.83 -17.03 -24.59
N PRO A 257 -5.13 -18.32 -24.86
CA PRO A 257 -4.35 -19.46 -24.38
C PRO A 257 -2.84 -19.37 -24.72
N MET A 258 -2.48 -18.60 -25.75
CA MET A 258 -1.09 -18.28 -26.10
C MET A 258 -0.39 -17.37 -25.06
N ILE A 259 -1.11 -16.39 -24.48
CA ILE A 259 -0.60 -15.49 -23.44
C ILE A 259 -0.46 -16.25 -22.11
N GLU A 260 -1.33 -17.21 -21.82
CA GLU A 260 -1.23 -18.02 -20.60
C GLU A 260 -0.02 -18.97 -20.64
N LYS A 261 0.25 -19.58 -21.81
CA LYS A 261 1.53 -20.26 -22.06
C LYS A 261 2.73 -19.34 -21.87
N LEU A 262 2.65 -18.10 -22.35
CA LEU A 262 3.70 -17.10 -22.17
C LEU A 262 3.91 -16.73 -20.70
N ARG A 263 2.83 -16.60 -19.91
CA ARG A 263 2.90 -16.31 -18.46
C ARG A 263 3.54 -17.45 -17.68
N ILE A 264 3.20 -18.70 -18.00
CA ILE A 264 3.83 -19.89 -17.41
C ILE A 264 5.32 -19.92 -17.76
N ALA A 265 5.68 -19.62 -19.02
CA ALA A 265 7.08 -19.53 -19.45
C ALA A 265 7.86 -18.39 -18.77
N ILE A 266 7.22 -17.23 -18.54
CA ILE A 266 7.81 -16.10 -17.79
C ILE A 266 8.02 -16.47 -16.32
N ARG A 267 7.00 -17.04 -15.68
CA ARG A 267 7.03 -17.44 -14.26
C ARG A 267 8.07 -18.51 -13.95
N ASN A 268 8.31 -19.40 -14.91
CA ASN A 268 9.27 -20.50 -14.79
C ASN A 268 10.66 -20.15 -15.36
N ASN A 269 10.91 -18.88 -15.73
CA ASN A 269 12.16 -18.41 -16.37
C ASN A 269 12.55 -19.10 -17.69
N CYS A 270 11.71 -19.97 -18.26
CA CYS A 270 11.97 -20.69 -19.51
C CYS A 270 12.14 -19.75 -20.72
N TRP A 271 11.64 -18.51 -20.63
CA TRP A 271 11.81 -17.49 -21.67
C TRP A 271 13.25 -17.03 -21.89
N THR A 272 14.15 -17.27 -20.93
CA THR A 272 15.59 -16.97 -21.07
C THR A 272 16.34 -18.03 -21.87
N GLU A 273 15.77 -19.23 -21.99
CA GLU A 273 16.34 -20.37 -22.71
C GLU A 273 15.91 -20.37 -24.20
N ASP A 274 14.74 -19.80 -24.49
CA ASP A 274 14.23 -19.62 -25.85
C ASP A 274 14.91 -18.41 -26.52
N MET A 275 15.76 -18.70 -27.52
CA MET A 275 16.54 -17.69 -28.23
C MET A 275 15.66 -16.65 -28.96
N GLU A 276 14.49 -17.04 -29.48
CA GLU A 276 13.61 -16.13 -30.21
C GLU A 276 12.90 -15.16 -29.26
N ILE A 277 12.39 -15.68 -28.13
CA ILE A 277 11.73 -14.85 -27.11
C ILE A 277 12.73 -13.92 -26.44
N PHE A 278 13.93 -14.41 -26.15
CA PHE A 278 15.00 -13.61 -25.57
C PHE A 278 15.42 -12.47 -26.52
N SER A 279 15.56 -12.74 -27.82
CA SER A 279 15.83 -11.70 -28.82
C SER A 279 14.75 -10.62 -28.83
N LYS A 280 13.46 -11.01 -28.87
CA LYS A 280 12.34 -10.05 -28.85
C LYS A 280 12.32 -9.20 -27.58
N TYR A 281 12.68 -9.78 -26.43
CA TYR A 281 12.83 -9.03 -25.19
C TYR A 281 13.97 -8.01 -25.29
N LEU A 282 15.12 -8.41 -25.81
CA LEU A 282 16.26 -7.51 -25.99
C LEU A 282 15.91 -6.35 -26.93
N ASP A 283 15.24 -6.61 -28.05
CA ASP A 283 14.80 -5.58 -28.98
C ASP A 283 13.84 -4.59 -28.31
N LYS A 284 12.86 -5.11 -27.56
CA LYS A 284 11.90 -4.26 -26.83
C LYS A 284 12.60 -3.44 -25.75
N LYS A 285 13.53 -4.04 -25.00
CA LYS A 285 14.33 -3.35 -23.99
C LYS A 285 15.18 -2.25 -24.62
N CYS A 286 15.87 -2.53 -25.72
CA CYS A 286 16.65 -1.56 -26.47
C CYS A 286 15.78 -0.39 -26.96
N ASN A 287 14.59 -0.67 -27.47
CA ASN A 287 13.65 0.37 -27.89
C ASN A 287 13.20 1.26 -26.73
N GLU A 288 12.85 0.70 -25.58
CA GLU A 288 12.46 1.50 -24.41
C GLU A 288 13.64 2.30 -23.82
N VAL A 289 14.86 1.72 -23.80
CA VAL A 289 16.08 2.44 -23.43
C VAL A 289 16.35 3.59 -24.39
N THR A 290 16.14 3.39 -25.70
CA THR A 290 16.33 4.44 -26.71
C THR A 290 15.37 5.59 -26.47
N LYS A 291 14.08 5.34 -26.24
CA LYS A 291 13.10 6.38 -25.89
C LYS A 291 13.49 7.15 -24.63
N PHE A 292 14.01 6.44 -23.63
CA PHE A 292 14.50 7.07 -22.39
C PHE A 292 15.71 7.97 -22.66
N ILE A 293 16.66 7.52 -23.50
CA ILE A 293 17.81 8.32 -23.92
C ILE A 293 17.36 9.54 -24.73
N GLU A 294 16.43 9.36 -25.68
CA GLU A 294 15.84 10.46 -26.46
C GLU A 294 15.19 11.49 -25.55
N TYR A 295 14.42 11.07 -24.55
CA TYR A 295 13.83 11.94 -23.54
C TYR A 295 14.90 12.73 -22.76
N LEU A 296 15.99 12.08 -22.34
CA LEU A 296 17.08 12.76 -21.64
C LEU A 296 17.90 13.70 -22.54
N ILE A 297 17.98 13.41 -23.84
CA ILE A 297 18.61 14.30 -24.82
C ILE A 297 17.71 15.50 -25.11
N SER A 298 16.40 15.31 -25.21
CA SER A 298 15.44 16.39 -25.43
C SER A 298 15.23 17.27 -24.21
N HIS A 299 15.52 16.76 -23.01
CA HIS A 299 15.39 17.46 -21.73
C HIS A 299 16.72 17.52 -20.97
N LEU A 300 17.67 18.28 -21.52
CA LEU A 300 18.99 18.47 -20.91
C LEU A 300 18.90 19.07 -19.49
N GLU A 301 17.86 19.83 -19.20
CA GLU A 301 17.55 20.36 -17.87
C GLU A 301 17.41 19.26 -16.81
N VAL A 302 16.79 18.11 -17.14
CA VAL A 302 16.64 16.98 -16.23
C VAL A 302 17.99 16.32 -15.97
N LYS A 303 18.80 16.17 -17.02
CA LYS A 303 20.15 15.61 -16.93
C LYS A 303 21.05 16.47 -16.04
N HIS A 304 21.06 17.79 -16.24
CA HIS A 304 21.84 18.71 -15.41
C HIS A 304 21.34 18.73 -13.96
N LEU A 305 20.02 18.77 -13.75
CA LEU A 305 19.43 18.75 -12.42
C LEU A 305 19.84 17.50 -11.61
N ILE A 306 19.84 16.32 -12.24
CA ILE A 306 20.26 15.06 -11.61
C ILE A 306 21.78 15.07 -11.34
N ALA A 307 22.58 15.57 -12.28
CA ALA A 307 24.04 15.67 -12.12
C ALA A 307 24.42 16.61 -10.96
N ASP A 308 23.80 17.79 -10.90
CA ASP A 308 24.02 18.77 -9.82
C ASP A 308 23.55 18.20 -8.48
N TYR A 309 22.41 17.49 -8.46
CA TYR A 309 21.93 16.81 -7.26
C TYR A 309 22.92 15.76 -6.76
N THR A 310 23.40 14.88 -7.65
CA THR A 310 24.35 13.82 -7.28
C THR A 310 25.68 14.40 -6.82
N GLN A 311 26.20 15.42 -7.50
CA GLN A 311 27.40 16.12 -7.07
C GLN A 311 27.21 16.75 -5.68
N THR A 312 26.10 17.44 -5.45
CA THR A 312 25.80 18.07 -4.17
C THR A 312 25.64 17.03 -3.05
N LEU A 313 24.95 15.92 -3.33
CA LEU A 313 24.80 14.82 -2.37
C LEU A 313 26.15 14.20 -1.98
N LEU A 314 27.05 14.01 -2.95
CA LEU A 314 28.38 13.44 -2.72
C LEU A 314 29.32 14.38 -1.97
N ILE A 315 29.11 15.70 -2.10
CA ILE A 315 29.87 16.72 -1.36
C ILE A 315 29.34 16.84 0.07
N VAL A 316 28.02 16.97 0.25
CA VAL A 316 27.38 17.25 1.55
C VAL A 316 27.30 16.01 2.43
N LYS A 317 27.16 14.81 1.85
CA LYS A 317 27.04 13.51 2.53
C LYS A 317 26.12 13.55 3.77
N PRO A 318 24.84 13.93 3.60
CA PRO A 318 23.91 14.08 4.71
C PRO A 318 23.58 12.74 5.38
N LEU A 319 23.40 12.76 6.70
CA LEU A 319 22.94 11.60 7.50
C LEU A 319 21.54 11.13 7.08
N HIS A 320 20.66 12.06 6.72
CA HIS A 320 19.29 11.79 6.25
C HIS A 320 19.15 12.18 4.78
N VAL A 321 19.53 11.27 3.89
CA VAL A 321 19.54 11.48 2.42
C VAL A 321 18.16 11.85 1.89
N VAL A 322 17.09 11.24 2.40
CA VAL A 322 15.72 11.44 1.90
C VAL A 322 15.24 12.87 2.15
N ASP A 323 15.43 13.39 3.36
CA ASP A 323 15.02 14.77 3.70
C ASP A 323 15.81 15.81 2.91
N PHE A 324 17.11 15.57 2.75
CA PHE A 324 17.97 16.39 1.90
C PHE A 324 17.50 16.39 0.44
N THR A 325 17.14 15.22 -0.11
CA THR A 325 16.61 15.08 -1.47
C THR A 325 15.34 15.91 -1.64
N ILE A 326 14.40 15.77 -0.71
CA ILE A 326 13.12 16.49 -0.75
C ILE A 326 13.36 18.00 -0.74
N GLN A 327 14.23 18.49 0.15
CA GLN A 327 14.56 19.91 0.22
C GLN A 327 15.28 20.41 -1.05
N TYR A 328 16.21 19.63 -1.59
CA TYR A 328 16.95 19.96 -2.80
C TYR A 328 16.01 20.18 -3.99
N PHE A 329 15.11 19.22 -4.27
CA PHE A 329 14.19 19.33 -5.41
C PHE A 329 13.05 20.32 -5.18
N LYS A 330 12.66 20.59 -3.92
CA LYS A 330 11.70 21.65 -3.59
C LYS A 330 12.15 23.02 -4.10
N ALA A 331 13.46 23.31 -4.08
CA ALA A 331 14.03 24.57 -4.56
C ALA A 331 13.79 24.83 -6.07
N PHE A 332 13.49 23.78 -6.85
CA PHE A 332 13.26 23.86 -8.30
C PHE A 332 11.79 23.72 -8.69
N SER A 333 10.87 23.66 -7.71
CA SER A 333 9.43 23.61 -7.97
C SER A 333 8.85 24.99 -8.33
N ILE A 334 7.95 25.05 -9.31
CA ILE A 334 7.43 26.28 -9.93
C ILE A 334 6.57 27.14 -8.98
N TYR A 335 6.22 26.62 -7.80
CA TYR A 335 5.55 27.37 -6.74
C TYR A 335 6.50 27.56 -5.55
N PRO A 336 7.20 28.71 -5.47
CA PRO A 336 7.94 29.03 -4.26
C PRO A 336 6.92 29.32 -3.16
N GLU A 337 6.72 28.35 -2.27
CA GLU A 337 6.18 28.68 -0.96
C GLU A 337 7.08 29.74 -0.33
N SER A 338 6.48 30.87 0.04
CA SER A 338 7.09 32.03 0.72
C SER A 338 8.34 31.66 1.52
N GLN A 339 9.50 32.03 0.98
CA GLN A 339 10.81 31.85 1.59
C GLN A 339 10.92 32.69 2.87
N GLU A 340 10.94 32.05 4.03
CA GLU A 340 11.78 32.55 5.12
C GLU A 340 13.23 32.24 4.72
N PHE A 341 13.92 33.24 4.16
CA PHE A 341 15.35 33.18 3.94
C PHE A 341 16.07 32.99 5.27
N ILE A 342 16.54 31.77 5.56
CA ILE A 342 17.64 31.59 6.49
C ILE A 342 18.89 32.13 5.79
N SER A 343 19.24 33.36 6.14
CA SER A 343 20.50 34.02 5.78
C SER A 343 21.69 33.07 5.99
N MET A 344 22.64 33.07 5.05
CA MET A 344 23.92 32.33 5.04
C MET A 344 24.83 32.54 6.28
N ARG A 345 24.36 33.18 7.36
CA ARG A 345 25.09 33.38 8.62
C ARG A 345 24.83 32.33 9.70
N GLN A 346 23.95 31.35 9.47
CA GLN A 346 23.65 30.32 10.49
C GLN A 346 24.29 28.95 10.26
N ILE A 347 24.87 28.69 9.07
CA ILE A 347 25.59 27.43 8.80
C ILE A 347 26.95 27.38 9.52
N SER A 348 27.51 28.53 9.93
CA SER A 348 28.78 28.58 10.68
C SER A 348 28.66 28.25 12.18
N LYS A 349 27.50 27.77 12.66
CA LYS A 349 27.30 27.40 14.07
C LYS A 349 27.04 25.90 14.29
N ILE A 350 27.11 25.07 13.27
CA ILE A 350 27.19 23.62 13.46
C ILE A 350 28.66 23.29 13.73
N THR A 351 28.99 23.16 15.01
CA THR A 351 30.28 22.76 15.52
C THR A 351 30.70 21.44 14.88
N ILE A 352 31.78 21.47 14.10
CA ILE A 352 32.49 20.29 13.62
C ILE A 352 33.19 19.68 14.84
N PRO A 353 32.92 18.43 15.25
CA PRO A 353 33.84 17.71 16.11
C PRO A 353 35.08 17.41 15.29
N THR A 354 36.19 18.03 15.69
CA THR A 354 37.53 17.79 15.13
C THR A 354 37.88 16.31 15.15
N GLN A 355 38.29 15.79 13.99
CA GLN A 355 38.93 14.49 13.85
C GLN A 355 40.21 14.44 14.68
N GLU A 356 40.27 13.53 15.64
CA GLU A 356 41.52 12.90 16.05
C GLU A 356 41.45 11.40 15.72
N ARG A 357 42.38 11.00 14.85
CA ARG A 357 43.02 9.68 14.73
C ARG A 357 42.10 8.45 14.74
N TYR A 358 42.00 7.80 13.58
CA TYR A 358 42.52 6.43 13.42
C TYR A 358 43.01 6.24 11.98
N ALA A 359 44.32 6.05 11.86
CA ALA A 359 44.96 5.40 10.74
C ALA A 359 44.55 3.92 10.73
N ASN A 360 44.66 3.31 9.54
CA ASN A 360 44.54 1.88 9.24
C ASN A 360 43.10 1.37 9.13
N ILE A 361 42.70 1.08 7.89
CA ILE A 361 42.18 -0.22 7.41
C ILE A 361 41.98 -0.03 5.90
N CYS A 362 43.00 -0.38 5.13
CA CYS A 362 42.91 -0.59 3.69
C CYS A 362 43.40 -2.01 3.43
N ASP A 363 42.62 -3.00 3.92
CA ASP A 363 42.94 -4.43 3.82
C ASP A 363 41.76 -5.25 3.30
N PHE A 364 40.88 -4.66 2.47
CA PHE A 364 39.91 -5.45 1.72
C PHE A 364 39.70 -4.83 0.34
N TYR A 365 40.22 -5.53 -0.67
CA TYR A 365 40.01 -5.46 -2.13
C TYR A 365 41.30 -5.24 -2.95
N PRO A 366 41.86 -6.32 -3.54
CA PRO A 366 42.92 -6.22 -4.51
C PRO A 366 42.28 -5.90 -5.87
N LEU A 367 42.33 -4.65 -6.32
CA LEU A 367 42.24 -4.18 -7.71
C LEU A 367 42.11 -2.64 -7.75
N CYS A 368 43.11 -1.94 -7.21
CA CYS A 368 43.26 -0.49 -7.40
C CYS A 368 44.48 -0.25 -8.30
N THR A 369 44.23 -0.01 -9.59
CA THR A 369 45.23 0.17 -10.65
C THR A 369 45.92 1.54 -10.63
N SER A 370 45.67 2.39 -9.64
CA SER A 370 46.24 3.74 -9.51
C SER A 370 47.50 3.84 -8.65
N CYS A 371 48.08 2.72 -8.18
CA CYS A 371 49.36 2.70 -7.42
C CYS A 371 50.54 2.03 -8.16
N ARG A 372 50.53 2.00 -9.50
CA ARG A 372 51.71 1.64 -10.31
C ARG A 372 52.14 2.83 -11.16
N MET A 373 53.02 3.67 -10.60
CA MET A 373 54.11 4.37 -11.29
C MET A 373 54.62 5.52 -10.40
N ALA A 374 55.51 5.20 -9.45
CA ALA A 374 56.44 6.18 -8.86
C ALA A 374 57.51 5.45 -8.03
N SER A 375 58.34 4.64 -8.70
CA SER A 375 59.69 4.31 -8.24
C SER A 375 60.48 3.85 -9.46
N ILE A 376 61.78 4.20 -9.51
CA ILE A 376 62.69 4.21 -10.67
C ILE A 376 62.51 5.55 -11.41
N SER A 377 63.37 6.57 -11.40
CA SER A 377 64.84 6.74 -11.23
C SER A 377 65.11 8.24 -11.57
N TYR A 378 66.18 8.96 -11.25
CA TYR A 378 67.63 8.71 -11.26
C TYR A 378 68.33 9.83 -10.47
N ASN A 379 69.48 9.46 -9.88
CA ASN A 379 70.69 10.24 -9.56
C ASN A 379 70.61 11.55 -8.77
#